data_AF-A0A5D3K519-F1
#
_entry.id   AF-A0A5D3K519-F1
#
_cell.length_a   1.000
_cell.length_b   1.000
_cell.length_c   1.000
_cell.angle_alpha   90.00
_cell.angle_beta   90.00
_cell.angle_gamma   90.00
#
_symmetry.space_group_name_H-M   'P 1'
#
loop_
_entity.id
_entity.type
_entity.pdbx_description
1 polymer ?
#
loop_
_entity_poly.entity_id
_entity_poly.type
_entity_poly.pdbx_seq_one_letter_code
_entity_poly.pdbx_strand_id
1 'polypeptide(L)' 'MTKENCLVVHAAGRQLDLLRGEAARIAKGSKLGWWTDRADIGTRFCFEDAKAKEAFALTCDNFGIRRRDG' A
#
# COMPACT_ATOMS: atom_id res chain seq x y z
N MET A 1 -5.10 9.38 -13.13
CA MET A 1 -5.23 9.02 -11.71
C MET A 1 -4.01 9.57 -11.01
N THR A 2 -4.20 10.51 -10.10
CA THR A 2 -3.13 11.22 -9.41
C THR A 2 -2.30 10.22 -8.60
N LYS A 3 -0.99 10.20 -8.83
CA LYS A 3 -0.01 9.35 -8.10
C LYS A 3 0.18 9.78 -6.64
N GLU A 4 -0.60 10.74 -6.16
CA GLU A 4 -0.44 11.40 -4.87
C GLU A 4 -0.68 10.43 -3.70
N ASN A 5 -1.50 9.40 -3.93
CA ASN A 5 -1.91 8.42 -2.93
C ASN A 5 -1.19 7.07 -3.09
N CYS A 6 0.04 7.08 -3.57
CA CYS A 6 0.88 5.88 -3.73
C CYS A 6 1.97 5.76 -2.65
N LEU A 7 2.27 4.53 -2.26
CA LEU A 7 3.31 4.15 -1.31
C LEU A 7 4.10 2.95 -1.87
N VAL A 8 5.42 3.10 -2.00
CA VAL A 8 6.32 2.01 -2.36
C VAL A 8 6.73 1.25 -1.10
N VAL A 9 6.50 -0.06 -1.10
CA VAL A 9 6.85 -0.94 0.02
C VAL A 9 7.91 -1.95 -0.42
N HIS A 10 8.91 -2.14 0.43
CA HIS A 10 10.00 -3.07 0.21
C HIS A 10 9.63 -4.39 0.90
N ALA A 11 8.80 -5.19 0.24
CA ALA A 11 8.34 -6.49 0.70
C ALA A 11 8.38 -7.52 -0.43
N ALA A 12 8.59 -8.79 -0.09
CA ALA A 12 8.61 -9.90 -1.04
C ALA A 12 7.92 -11.15 -0.46
N GLY A 13 7.47 -12.04 -1.35
CA GLY A 13 6.83 -13.31 -0.98
C GLY A 13 5.65 -13.11 -0.04
N ARG A 14 5.62 -13.91 1.05
CA ARG A 14 4.52 -13.91 2.03
C ARG A 14 4.22 -12.55 2.64
N GLN A 15 5.24 -11.72 2.84
CA GLN A 15 5.06 -10.38 3.40
C GLN A 15 4.29 -9.47 2.42
N LEU A 16 4.55 -9.61 1.12
CA LEU A 16 3.83 -8.89 0.09
C LEU A 16 2.38 -9.37 -0.04
N ASP A 17 2.13 -10.67 0.10
CA ASP A 17 0.77 -11.22 0.08
C ASP A 17 -0.06 -10.76 1.29
N LEU A 18 0.58 -10.67 2.46
CA LEU A 18 -0.04 -10.10 3.65
C LEU A 18 -0.44 -8.63 3.40
N LEU A 19 0.48 -7.82 2.85
CA LEU A 19 0.20 -6.42 2.54
C LEU A 19 -0.91 -6.24 1.51
N ARG A 20 -1.02 -7.12 0.51
CA ARG A 20 -2.16 -7.12 -0.43
C ARG A 20 -3.49 -7.38 0.28
N GLY A 21 -3.51 -8.31 1.23
CA GLY A 21 -4.69 -8.57 2.05
C GLY A 21 -5.12 -7.34 2.87
N GLU A 22 -4.15 -6.68 3.50
CA GLU A 22 -4.41 -5.47 4.30
C GLU A 22 -4.84 -4.29 3.43
N ALA A 23 -4.22 -4.08 2.27
CA ALA A 23 -4.65 -3.05 1.33
C ALA A 23 -6.09 -3.29 0.86
N ALA A 24 -6.46 -4.53 0.55
CA ALA A 24 -7.84 -4.89 0.20
C ALA A 24 -8.82 -4.64 1.36
N ARG A 25 -8.42 -4.92 2.60
CA ARG A 25 -9.24 -4.65 3.79
C ARG A 25 -9.49 -3.16 3.98
N ILE A 26 -8.45 -2.34 3.87
CA ILE A 26 -8.53 -0.87 4.00
C ILE A 26 -9.43 -0.30 2.90
N ALA A 27 -9.19 -0.70 1.65
CA ALA A 27 -9.97 -0.29 0.49
C ALA A 27 -11.47 -0.64 0.65
N LYS A 28 -11.78 -1.85 1.15
CA LYS A 28 -13.15 -2.29 1.43
C LYS A 28 -13.82 -1.45 2.52
N GLY A 29 -13.08 -1.09 3.57
CA GLY A 29 -13.59 -0.24 4.66
C GLY A 29 -13.98 1.16 4.17
N SER A 30 -13.24 1.70 3.21
CA SER A 30 -13.46 3.04 2.67
C SER A 30 -14.31 3.09 1.39
N LYS A 31 -14.75 1.94 0.86
CA LYS A 31 -15.41 1.83 -0.46
C LYS A 31 -14.58 2.43 -1.62
N LEU A 32 -13.26 2.29 -1.53
CA LEU A 32 -12.33 2.82 -2.52
C LEU A 32 -11.66 1.71 -3.30
N GLY A 33 -11.22 2.03 -4.51
CA GLY A 33 -10.30 1.22 -5.28
C GLY A 33 -8.86 1.31 -4.76
N TRP A 34 -8.10 0.26 -5.02
CA TRP A 34 -6.66 0.23 -4.85
C TRP A 34 -6.04 -0.65 -5.94
N TRP A 35 -4.79 -0.39 -6.28
CA TRP A 35 -4.04 -1.20 -7.22
C TRP A 35 -2.58 -1.25 -6.84
N THR A 36 -1.88 -2.26 -7.36
CA THR A 36 -0.42 -2.37 -7.21
C THR A 36 0.26 -2.20 -8.55
N ASP A 37 1.41 -1.54 -8.52
CA ASP A 37 2.30 -1.38 -9.66
C ASP A 37 3.72 -1.84 -9.29
N ARG A 38 4.52 -2.22 -10.28
CA ARG A 38 5.90 -2.64 -10.04
C ARG A 38 6.78 -1.38 -9.94
N ALA A 39 7.53 -1.23 -8.86
CA ALA A 39 8.51 -0.15 -8.71
C ALA A 39 9.93 -0.68 -8.99
N ASP A 40 10.87 0.20 -9.33
CA ASP A 40 12.29 -0.15 -9.48
C ASP A 40 12.85 -0.83 -8.23
N ILE A 41 12.35 -0.46 -7.05
CA ILE A 41 12.70 -1.09 -5.78
C ILE A 41 11.41 -1.38 -5.01
N GLY A 42 10.95 -2.62 -5.06
CA GLY A 42 9.78 -3.09 -4.32
C GLY A 42 8.47 -3.06 -5.11
N THR A 43 7.35 -2.90 -4.40
CA THR A 43 6.00 -2.85 -4.99
C THR A 43 5.34 -1.53 -4.61
N ARG A 44 4.75 -0.84 -5.59
CA ARG A 44 3.97 0.39 -5.35
C ARG A 44 2.53 0.00 -5.08
N PHE A 45 1.97 0.47 -3.98
CA PHE A 45 0.55 0.36 -3.62
C PHE A 45 -0.08 1.73 -3.77
N CYS A 46 -1.13 1.84 -4.58
CA CYS A 46 -1.84 3.09 -4.83
C CYS A 46 -3.29 2.95 -4.38
N PHE A 47 -3.78 4.00 -3.72
CA PHE A 47 -5.15 4.11 -3.25
C PHE A 47 -5.82 5.32 -3.90
N GLU A 48 -7.14 5.33 -3.96
CA GLU A 48 -7.86 6.50 -4.47
C GLU A 48 -7.88 7.69 -3.49
N ASP A 49 -7.65 7.44 -2.20
CA ASP A 49 -7.72 8.45 -1.13
C ASP A 49 -6.46 8.48 -0.25
N ALA A 50 -6.17 9.66 0.29
CA ALA A 50 -5.01 9.91 1.16
C ALA A 50 -5.13 9.18 2.50
N LYS A 51 -6.33 9.09 3.10
CA LYS A 51 -6.52 8.39 4.39
C LYS A 51 -6.30 6.89 4.25
N ALA A 52 -6.66 6.31 3.10
CA ALA A 52 -6.38 4.90 2.82
C ALA A 52 -4.87 4.65 2.69
N LYS A 53 -4.13 5.56 2.04
CA LYS A 53 -2.66 5.54 2.01
C LYS A 53 -2.06 5.66 3.42
N GLU A 54 -2.54 6.59 4.25
CA GLU A 54 -2.05 6.77 5.62
C GLU A 54 -2.31 5.55 6.50
N ALA A 55 -3.51 4.98 6.43
CA ALA A 55 -3.84 3.73 7.14
C ALA A 55 -2.91 2.58 6.71
N PHE A 56 -2.65 2.45 5.40
CA PHE A 56 -1.75 1.43 4.89
C PHE A 56 -0.29 1.67 5.29
N ALA A 57 0.14 2.93 5.35
CA ALA A 57 1.46 3.31 5.82
C ALA A 57 1.68 2.92 7.30
N LEU A 58 0.68 3.17 8.16
CA LEU A 58 0.68 2.72 9.56
C LEU A 58 0.74 1.19 9.66
N THR A 59 0.00 0.48 8.83
CA THR A 59 0.05 -0.98 8.76
C THR A 59 1.46 -1.46 8.40
N CYS A 60 2.11 -0.83 7.41
CA CYS A 60 3.49 -1.16 7.05
C CYS A 60 4.46 -0.93 8.21
N ASP A 61 4.32 0.17 8.94
CA ASP A 61 5.15 0.48 10.12
C ASP A 61 4.97 -0.56 11.23
N ASN A 62 3.73 -1.00 11.49
CA ASN A 62 3.41 -2.04 12.47
C ASN A 62 4.03 -3.39 12.11
N PHE A 63 4.17 -3.70 10.81
CA PHE A 63 4.86 -4.89 10.34
C PHE A 63 6.39 -4.71 10.23
N GLY A 64 6.93 -3.53 10.55
CA GLY A 64 8.36 -3.23 10.41
C GLY A 64 8.84 -3.15 8.96
N ILE A 65 7.93 -2.88 8.02
CA ILE A 65 8.21 -2.89 6.59
C ILE A 65 8.68 -1.51 6.14
N ARG A 66 9.85 -1.47 5.49
CA ARG A 66 10.37 -0.23 4.89
C ARG A 66 9.44 0.24 3.78
N ARG A 67 9.03 1.49 3.89
CA ARG A 67 8.15 2.19 2.94
C ARG A 67 8.75 3.53 2.53
N ARG A 68 8.38 3.99 1.34
CA ARG A 68 8.69 5.33 0.80
C ARG A 68 7.48 5.83 0.01
N ASP A 69 7.25 7.14 0.01
CA ASP A 69 6.29 7.76 -0.90
C ASP A 69 6.64 7.47 -2.37
N GLY A 70 5.61 7.16 -3.17
CA GLY A 70 5.73 6.49 -4.46
C GLY A 70 5.33 7.30 -5.68
#